data_AF-V5FDC7-F1
#
_entry.id   AF-V5FDC7-F1
#
_cell.length_a   1.000
_cell.length_b   1.000
_cell.length_c   1.000
_cell.angle_alpha   90.00
_cell.angle_beta   90.00
_cell.angle_gamma   90.00
#
_symmetry.space_group_name_H-M   'P 1'
#
loop_
_entity.id
_entity.type
_entity.pdbx_description
1 polymer ?
#
loop_
_entity_poly.entity_id
_entity_poly.type
_entity_poly.pdbx_seq_one_letter_code
_entity_poly.pdbx_strand_id
1 'polypeptide(L)'
;MKHIYLKSLLATSVLLAVGCTSAPSAPKFDNNKETGVALLTPVAITASSHDGNGPDRLFDQDLTTRWSSAGDGESATLDYGSVHEFDAVQAAFSKGNERQTRFDIQVSVDGENWTTVLKDQISSGQAIGLERFQFAPAVKARYVKYVGHGNTKNGWNSVTELAAVNCNINACPANQIITPAVVAAEKSMIAEMKAAEKARKEARKDLRKGNFGEKAVYPCETTVTCLRTELPPTPALPATPLAGNAPSENFDMSYWYLSQPFDHDKNGKPDDVSEWDLANGYQHPEVFYTADDGGMVFRAYVKGVRTSENTKYARTELREMLRRGDKSIRTQGVNKNNWVFSSAPEADLKAAGGIDGVLNATLKIDHATTTGNANEVGRFIIGQIHDKNDEPIRLYYRKLPNQATGAVYFAHESQGATKEDFYPLVGDMTAEVGDTGIALGEVFSYQIKVVGNTMTVTLSREGHDDVVQVVDMTNSGYDEGGRYMYFKAGVYNQNISGDLDDYAQATFYKLDASHDQYKAK
;
A
#
# COMPACT_ATOMS: atom_id res chain seq x y z
N MET A 1 43.40 18.72 59.00
CA MET A 1 42.75 17.42 58.67
C MET A 1 41.39 17.78 58.09
N LYS A 2 41.21 17.74 56.76
CA LYS A 2 40.70 16.58 55.98
C LYS A 2 39.32 16.16 56.54
N HIS A 3 38.17 16.29 55.87
CA HIS A 3 37.80 15.74 54.55
C HIS A 3 36.46 16.34 54.07
N ILE A 4 36.37 16.86 52.84
CA ILE A 4 35.82 16.27 51.60
C ILE A 4 34.49 16.96 51.22
N TYR A 5 34.58 17.87 50.25
CA TYR A 5 33.47 18.32 49.43
C TYR A 5 33.09 17.22 48.42
N LEU A 6 31.82 16.84 48.42
CA LEU A 6 31.22 15.95 47.44
C LEU A 6 31.16 16.70 46.08
N LYS A 7 31.90 16.21 45.09
CA LYS A 7 31.83 16.69 43.70
C LYS A 7 30.49 16.24 43.10
N SER A 8 29.66 17.18 42.66
CA SER A 8 28.56 16.92 41.74
C SER A 8 29.12 16.42 40.40
N LEU A 9 28.77 15.21 39.99
CA LEU A 9 28.93 14.79 38.60
C LEU A 9 27.95 15.62 37.76
N LEU A 10 28.47 16.50 36.90
CA LEU A 10 27.75 16.96 35.72
C LEU A 10 27.55 15.72 34.83
N ALA A 11 26.31 15.26 34.73
CA ALA A 11 25.90 14.36 33.67
C ALA A 11 25.89 15.15 32.37
N THR A 12 26.91 14.96 31.54
CA THR A 12 26.94 15.42 30.15
C THR A 12 25.86 14.65 29.40
N SER A 13 24.69 15.28 29.24
CA SER A 13 23.65 14.84 28.33
C SER A 13 24.21 14.93 26.90
N VAL A 14 24.65 13.79 26.38
CA VAL A 14 24.87 13.60 24.95
C VAL A 14 23.50 13.64 24.29
N LEU A 15 23.12 14.81 23.76
CA LEU A 15 22.06 14.88 22.77
C LEU A 15 22.54 14.06 21.56
N LEU A 16 22.05 12.84 21.43
CA LEU A 16 22.00 12.17 20.14
C LEU A 16 21.01 12.97 19.29
N ALA A 17 21.53 13.91 18.50
CA ALA A 17 20.80 14.44 17.37
C ALA A 17 20.61 13.27 16.40
N VAL A 18 19.46 12.59 16.50
CA VAL A 18 18.95 11.73 15.43
C VAL A 18 18.73 12.66 14.26
N GLY A 19 19.73 12.74 13.38
CA GLY A 19 19.59 13.42 12.12
C GLY A 19 18.53 12.67 11.33
N CYS A 20 17.31 13.20 11.29
CA CYS A 20 16.38 12.91 10.21
C CYS A 20 17.09 13.33 8.93
N THR A 21 17.80 12.40 8.29
CA THR A 21 18.09 12.52 6.88
C THR A 21 16.76 12.34 6.18
N SER A 22 16.05 13.44 5.97
CA SER A 22 14.98 13.50 4.98
C SER A 22 15.51 12.83 3.72
N ALA A 23 14.78 11.84 3.20
CA ALA A 23 15.07 11.29 1.88
C ALA A 23 15.33 12.47 0.92
N PRO A 24 16.35 12.41 0.05
CA PRO A 24 16.52 13.43 -0.95
C PRO A 24 15.21 13.50 -1.73
N SER A 25 14.45 14.59 -1.55
CA SER A 25 13.33 14.90 -2.43
C SER A 25 13.86 14.81 -3.85
N ALA A 26 13.09 14.25 -4.77
CA ALA A 26 13.39 14.39 -6.19
C ALA A 26 13.76 15.86 -6.45
N PRO A 27 14.82 16.15 -7.22
CA PRO A 27 15.23 17.53 -7.47
C PRO A 27 13.99 18.26 -7.98
N LYS A 28 13.44 19.15 -7.14
CA LYS A 28 12.29 19.97 -7.52
C LYS A 28 12.71 20.69 -8.76
N PHE A 29 11.93 20.50 -9.82
CA PHE A 29 12.21 21.16 -11.06
C PHE A 29 11.78 22.61 -10.86
N ASP A 30 12.71 23.44 -10.38
CA ASP A 30 12.52 24.89 -10.22
C ASP A 30 12.44 25.53 -11.62
N ASN A 31 11.37 25.24 -12.35
CA ASN A 31 11.06 25.82 -13.66
C ASN A 31 10.82 27.33 -13.59
N ASN A 32 10.76 27.91 -12.37
CA ASN A 32 10.44 29.32 -12.13
C ASN A 32 11.59 30.08 -11.45
N LYS A 33 12.84 29.92 -11.92
CA LYS A 33 13.90 30.92 -11.60
C LYS A 33 13.81 32.20 -12.46
N GLU A 34 12.69 32.47 -13.13
CA GLU A 34 12.56 33.62 -14.04
C GLU A 34 11.51 34.66 -13.61
N THR A 35 11.78 35.89 -14.02
CA THR A 35 11.15 37.15 -13.65
C THR A 35 9.71 37.26 -14.17
N GLY A 36 8.73 37.00 -13.31
CA GLY A 36 7.30 37.16 -13.59
C GLY A 36 6.46 36.90 -12.33
N VAL A 37 5.16 37.15 -12.40
CA VAL A 37 4.24 36.75 -11.33
C VAL A 37 4.17 35.21 -11.32
N ALA A 38 4.13 34.61 -10.12
CA ALA A 38 3.96 33.17 -9.95
C ALA A 38 2.74 32.66 -10.72
N LEU A 39 2.83 31.45 -11.27
CA LEU A 39 1.70 30.78 -11.90
C LEU A 39 0.56 30.63 -10.89
N LEU A 40 -0.68 30.76 -11.37
CA LEU A 40 -1.85 30.47 -10.55
C LEU A 40 -1.83 28.99 -10.20
N THR A 41 -2.09 28.68 -8.92
CA THR A 41 -2.24 27.30 -8.46
C THR A 41 -3.69 26.87 -8.67
N PRO A 42 -3.97 25.78 -9.41
CA PRO A 42 -5.30 25.19 -9.47
C PRO A 42 -5.80 24.81 -8.07
N VAL A 43 -7.07 25.06 -7.78
CA VAL A 43 -7.71 24.61 -6.53
C VAL A 43 -8.14 23.15 -6.59
N ALA A 44 -8.29 22.61 -7.80
CA ALA A 44 -8.54 21.20 -8.05
C ALA A 44 -8.01 20.78 -9.42
N ILE A 45 -7.60 19.52 -9.55
CA ILE A 45 -7.23 18.90 -10.82
C ILE A 45 -7.95 17.55 -10.92
N THR A 46 -8.71 17.35 -11.98
CA THR A 46 -9.48 16.12 -12.22
C THR A 46 -9.14 15.53 -13.58
N ALA A 47 -9.48 14.26 -13.80
CA ALA A 47 -9.33 13.61 -15.11
C ALA A 47 -10.54 12.73 -15.42
N SER A 48 -10.76 12.45 -16.69
CA SER A 48 -11.77 11.46 -17.13
C SER A 48 -11.41 10.05 -16.70
N SER A 49 -10.11 9.71 -16.70
CA SER A 49 -9.57 8.44 -16.20
C SER A 49 -8.06 8.52 -15.96
N HIS A 50 -7.49 7.48 -15.33
CA HIS A 50 -6.05 7.24 -15.26
C HIS A 50 -5.72 5.78 -14.89
N ASP A 51 -4.47 5.38 -15.07
CA ASP A 51 -3.93 4.04 -14.73
C ASP A 51 -3.40 3.94 -13.28
N GLY A 52 -3.95 4.78 -12.39
CA GLY A 52 -3.42 5.04 -11.05
C GLY A 52 -2.41 6.19 -10.97
N ASN A 53 -1.78 6.59 -12.08
CA ASN A 53 -1.00 7.83 -12.13
C ASN A 53 -1.96 9.02 -12.36
N GLY A 54 -2.44 9.60 -11.26
CA GLY A 54 -3.53 10.58 -11.22
C GLY A 54 -3.19 12.00 -11.72
N PRO A 55 -4.22 12.86 -11.85
CA PRO A 55 -4.11 14.24 -12.35
C PRO A 55 -3.42 15.22 -11.39
N ASP A 56 -3.30 14.89 -10.10
CA ASP A 56 -2.54 15.66 -9.11
C ASP A 56 -1.08 15.89 -9.52
N ARG A 57 -0.54 14.96 -10.32
CA ARG A 57 0.83 14.94 -10.85
C ARG A 57 1.02 15.80 -12.09
N LEU A 58 0.03 16.61 -12.46
CA LEU A 58 0.16 17.59 -13.53
C LEU A 58 0.71 18.92 -13.02
N PHE A 59 0.77 19.13 -11.72
CA PHE A 59 1.16 20.40 -11.13
C PHE A 59 1.94 20.20 -9.82
N ASP A 60 2.80 19.18 -9.76
CA ASP A 60 3.65 18.90 -8.59
C ASP A 60 5.12 19.36 -8.78
N GLN A 61 5.45 19.94 -9.94
CA GLN A 61 6.77 20.42 -10.32
C GLN A 61 7.84 19.30 -10.32
N ASP A 62 7.43 18.11 -10.74
CA ASP A 62 8.24 16.89 -10.79
C ASP A 62 8.09 16.16 -12.15
N LEU A 63 9.12 16.28 -13.01
CA LEU A 63 9.15 15.58 -14.30
C LEU A 63 9.22 14.03 -14.18
N THR A 64 9.36 13.48 -12.97
CA THR A 64 9.41 12.04 -12.72
C THR A 64 8.05 11.43 -12.37
N THR A 65 7.07 12.26 -12.04
CA THR A 65 5.65 11.88 -11.91
C THR A 65 4.91 12.23 -13.20
N ARG A 66 3.66 11.77 -13.33
CA ARG A 66 2.82 12.03 -14.49
C ARG A 66 1.36 11.74 -14.19
N TRP A 67 0.45 12.38 -14.91
CA TRP A 67 -0.86 11.80 -15.20
C TRP A 67 -0.72 10.82 -16.38
N SER A 68 -1.45 9.70 -16.35
CA SER A 68 -1.48 8.78 -17.49
C SER A 68 -2.84 8.13 -17.69
N SER A 69 -3.36 8.24 -18.92
CA SER A 69 -4.60 7.62 -19.35
C SER A 69 -4.47 7.09 -20.78
N ALA A 70 -5.07 5.93 -21.06
CA ALA A 70 -5.09 5.33 -22.39
C ALA A 70 -6.47 5.51 -23.03
N GLY A 71 -6.50 6.08 -24.23
CA GLY A 71 -7.75 6.34 -24.95
C GLY A 71 -7.73 7.68 -25.67
N ASP A 72 -8.42 7.74 -26.81
CA ASP A 72 -8.65 9.00 -27.52
C ASP A 72 -9.75 9.80 -26.82
N GLY A 73 -9.55 11.10 -26.62
CA GLY A 73 -10.48 11.99 -25.93
C GLY A 73 -10.36 12.00 -24.39
N GLU A 74 -9.52 11.15 -23.82
CA GLU A 74 -9.24 11.18 -22.37
C GLU A 74 -8.63 12.53 -21.99
N SER A 75 -9.08 13.10 -20.87
CA SER A 75 -8.85 14.49 -20.54
C SER A 75 -8.46 14.71 -19.09
N ALA A 76 -7.77 15.82 -18.84
CA ALA A 76 -7.47 16.33 -17.51
C ALA A 76 -7.85 17.82 -17.43
N THR A 77 -8.48 18.23 -16.33
CA THR A 77 -9.03 19.58 -16.13
C THR A 77 -8.41 20.23 -14.89
N LEU A 78 -7.86 21.42 -15.09
CA LEU A 78 -7.39 22.32 -14.03
C LEU A 78 -8.50 23.31 -13.70
N ASP A 79 -8.98 23.33 -12.46
CA ASP A 79 -9.89 24.36 -11.93
C ASP A 79 -9.10 25.40 -11.16
N TYR A 80 -9.10 26.66 -11.60
CA TYR A 80 -8.43 27.77 -10.93
C TYR A 80 -9.30 28.45 -9.85
N GLY A 81 -10.52 27.96 -9.61
CA GLY A 81 -11.44 28.44 -8.58
C GLY A 81 -12.18 29.72 -8.92
N SER A 82 -11.62 30.56 -9.79
CA SER A 82 -12.27 31.77 -10.31
C SER A 82 -11.86 32.04 -11.76
N VAL A 83 -12.53 33.01 -12.41
CA VAL A 83 -12.25 33.34 -13.82
C VAL A 83 -11.00 34.21 -13.93
N HIS A 84 -10.04 33.75 -14.71
CA HIS A 84 -8.80 34.44 -15.05
C HIS A 84 -8.65 34.58 -16.56
N GLU A 85 -7.69 35.39 -16.99
CA GLU A 85 -7.36 35.55 -18.41
C GLU A 85 -6.10 34.75 -18.74
N PHE A 86 -6.16 33.93 -19.79
CA PHE A 86 -5.06 33.07 -20.26
C PHE A 86 -4.86 33.22 -21.76
N ASP A 87 -3.63 33.07 -22.21
CA ASP A 87 -3.25 33.10 -23.62
C ASP A 87 -2.29 31.97 -24.01
N ALA A 88 -1.91 31.09 -23.07
CA ALA A 88 -1.10 29.93 -23.34
C ALA A 88 -1.32 28.80 -22.33
N VAL A 89 -0.80 27.62 -22.67
CA VAL A 89 -0.46 26.58 -21.70
C VAL A 89 1.03 26.25 -21.82
N GLN A 90 1.63 25.80 -20.73
CA GLN A 90 2.91 25.09 -20.72
C GLN A 90 2.67 23.65 -20.32
N ALA A 91 3.27 22.71 -21.03
CA ALA A 91 3.12 21.27 -20.77
C ALA A 91 4.45 20.54 -20.94
N ALA A 92 4.74 19.58 -20.06
CA ALA A 92 5.84 18.64 -20.19
C ALA A 92 5.29 17.23 -20.40
N PHE A 93 5.94 16.42 -21.25
CA PHE A 93 5.39 15.15 -21.71
C PHE A 93 6.27 13.98 -21.30
N SER A 94 5.65 12.92 -20.78
CA SER A 94 6.35 11.69 -20.42
C SER A 94 6.89 11.00 -21.68
N LYS A 95 8.22 10.84 -21.73
CA LYS A 95 8.97 10.41 -22.92
C LYS A 95 8.84 11.40 -24.09
N GLY A 96 8.72 12.69 -23.79
CA GLY A 96 8.52 13.75 -24.79
C GLY A 96 9.67 13.89 -25.79
N ASN A 97 10.85 13.34 -25.51
CA ASN A 97 11.98 13.27 -26.44
C ASN A 97 12.04 11.96 -27.26
N GLU A 98 11.08 11.05 -27.09
CA GLU A 98 11.02 9.77 -27.80
C GLU A 98 9.81 9.67 -28.75
N ARG A 99 8.79 10.52 -28.56
CA ARG A 99 7.50 10.48 -29.26
C ARG A 99 6.79 11.83 -29.15
N GLN A 100 5.94 12.14 -30.12
CA GLN A 100 5.12 13.35 -30.11
C GLN A 100 3.73 13.03 -29.59
N THR A 101 3.24 13.84 -28.66
CA THR A 101 1.90 13.74 -28.08
C THR A 101 0.93 14.60 -28.88
N ARG A 102 -0.29 14.10 -29.10
CA ARG A 102 -1.36 14.84 -29.79
C ARG A 102 -2.44 15.26 -28.82
N PHE A 103 -2.93 16.49 -28.91
CA PHE A 103 -3.93 17.00 -27.96
C PHE A 103 -4.64 18.27 -28.44
N ASP A 104 -5.75 18.58 -27.80
CA ASP A 104 -6.43 19.87 -27.84
C ASP A 104 -6.36 20.54 -26.46
N ILE A 105 -6.48 21.88 -26.43
CA ILE A 105 -6.78 22.63 -25.20
C ILE A 105 -8.15 23.27 -25.34
N GLN A 106 -9.00 22.98 -24.36
CA GLN A 106 -10.32 23.59 -24.19
C GLN A 106 -10.35 24.43 -22.93
N VAL A 107 -11.18 25.46 -22.92
CA VAL A 107 -11.40 26.32 -21.75
C VAL A 107 -12.88 26.49 -21.46
N SER A 108 -13.21 26.78 -20.21
CA SER A 108 -14.59 27.05 -19.78
C SER A 108 -14.65 28.03 -18.61
N VAL A 109 -15.74 28.78 -18.52
CA VAL A 109 -16.08 29.63 -17.36
C VAL A 109 -16.95 28.88 -16.35
N ASP A 110 -17.86 28.03 -16.84
CA ASP A 110 -18.89 27.34 -16.04
C ASP A 110 -18.58 25.86 -15.78
N GLY A 111 -17.61 25.28 -16.50
CA GLY A 111 -17.24 23.86 -16.41
C GLY A 111 -18.11 22.95 -17.30
N GLU A 112 -19.14 23.49 -17.95
CA GLU A 112 -20.11 22.75 -18.76
C GLU A 112 -19.93 23.03 -20.24
N ASN A 113 -19.78 24.32 -20.60
CA ASN A 113 -19.63 24.77 -21.98
C ASN A 113 -18.14 24.97 -22.28
N TRP A 114 -17.62 24.20 -23.25
CA TRP A 114 -16.20 24.15 -23.58
C TRP A 114 -15.91 24.82 -24.92
N THR A 115 -14.90 25.68 -24.94
CA THR A 115 -14.38 26.31 -26.17
C THR A 115 -12.97 25.82 -26.43
N THR A 116 -12.72 25.24 -27.60
CA THR A 116 -11.36 24.85 -28.03
C THR A 116 -10.56 26.10 -28.40
N VAL A 117 -9.43 26.31 -27.72
CA VAL A 117 -8.50 27.43 -27.96
C VAL A 117 -7.23 27.01 -28.68
N LEU A 118 -6.86 25.73 -28.56
CA LEU A 118 -5.82 25.09 -29.37
C LEU A 118 -6.37 23.75 -29.86
N LYS A 119 -6.27 23.50 -31.16
CA LYS A 119 -6.76 22.28 -31.81
C LYS A 119 -5.62 21.56 -32.54
N ASP A 120 -5.66 20.24 -32.56
CA ASP A 120 -4.75 19.35 -33.29
C ASP A 120 -3.26 19.64 -32.97
N GLN A 121 -2.97 19.96 -31.70
CA GLN A 121 -1.62 20.25 -31.26
C GLN A 121 -0.76 18.98 -31.29
N ILE A 122 0.53 19.17 -31.57
CA ILE A 122 1.53 18.11 -31.57
C ILE A 122 2.74 18.63 -30.80
N SER A 123 3.17 17.91 -29.76
CA SER A 123 4.39 18.25 -29.04
C SER A 123 5.65 18.05 -29.90
N SER A 124 6.76 18.68 -29.51
CA SER A 124 8.02 18.65 -30.25
C SER A 124 8.55 17.24 -30.55
N GLY A 125 8.37 16.29 -29.63
CA GLY A 125 8.98 14.96 -29.72
C GLY A 125 10.47 14.95 -29.44
N GLN A 126 11.03 16.05 -28.92
CA GLN A 126 12.47 16.26 -28.77
C GLN A 126 12.93 16.61 -27.35
N ALA A 127 11.99 16.94 -26.46
CA ALA A 127 12.27 17.46 -25.12
C ALA A 127 11.39 16.79 -24.06
N ILE A 128 11.87 16.71 -22.81
CA ILE A 128 11.08 16.24 -21.66
C ILE A 128 10.66 17.37 -20.71
N GLY A 129 11.25 18.55 -20.84
CA GLY A 129 10.87 19.76 -20.11
C GLY A 129 9.61 20.42 -20.66
N LEU A 130 9.28 21.59 -20.12
CA LEU A 130 8.10 22.36 -20.50
C LEU A 130 8.19 22.88 -21.94
N GLU A 131 7.14 22.65 -22.71
CA GLU A 131 6.88 23.23 -24.02
C GLU A 131 5.66 24.16 -23.93
N ARG A 132 5.75 25.37 -24.49
CA ARG A 132 4.66 26.35 -24.48
C ARG A 132 3.83 26.27 -25.76
N PHE A 133 2.51 26.25 -25.58
CA PHE A 133 1.53 26.31 -26.65
C PHE A 133 0.67 27.56 -26.43
N GLN A 134 0.86 28.56 -27.30
CA GLN A 134 0.27 29.90 -27.14
C GLN A 134 -0.82 30.14 -28.18
N PHE A 135 -1.87 30.85 -27.79
CA PHE A 135 -3.00 31.25 -28.64
C PHE A 135 -3.29 32.75 -28.48
N ALA A 136 -4.00 33.31 -29.45
CA ALA A 136 -4.41 34.71 -29.42
C ALA A 136 -5.80 34.87 -30.09
N PRO A 137 -6.66 35.78 -29.61
CA PRO A 137 -6.47 36.63 -28.43
C PRO A 137 -6.52 35.84 -27.11
N ALA A 138 -6.15 36.48 -26.00
CA ALA A 138 -6.35 35.93 -24.67
C ALA A 138 -7.84 35.71 -24.38
N VAL A 139 -8.14 34.71 -23.55
CA VAL A 139 -9.51 34.28 -23.23
C VAL A 139 -9.73 34.25 -21.71
N LYS A 140 -10.97 34.51 -21.29
CA LYS A 140 -11.37 34.39 -19.89
C LYS A 140 -11.85 32.96 -19.61
N ALA A 141 -11.28 32.32 -18.58
CA ALA A 141 -11.64 30.97 -18.18
C ALA A 141 -11.39 30.74 -16.68
N ARG A 142 -12.21 29.88 -16.08
CA ARG A 142 -11.94 29.28 -14.76
C ARG A 142 -11.31 27.90 -14.92
N TYR A 143 -11.74 27.16 -15.94
CA TYR A 143 -11.32 25.79 -16.19
C TYR A 143 -10.49 25.71 -17.46
N VAL A 144 -9.39 24.95 -17.41
CA VAL A 144 -8.56 24.61 -18.56
C VAL A 144 -8.45 23.11 -18.66
N LYS A 145 -8.86 22.54 -19.80
CA LYS A 145 -8.91 21.10 -20.06
C LYS A 145 -7.95 20.73 -21.18
N TYR A 146 -7.04 19.81 -20.86
CA TYR A 146 -6.26 19.06 -21.84
C TYR A 146 -7.08 17.89 -22.34
N VAL A 147 -7.21 17.72 -23.65
CA VAL A 147 -7.88 16.57 -24.28
C VAL A 147 -6.85 15.81 -25.11
N GLY A 148 -6.55 14.58 -24.73
CA GLY A 148 -5.48 13.78 -25.33
C GLY A 148 -5.94 12.94 -26.51
N HIS A 149 -5.10 12.85 -27.54
CA HIS A 149 -5.31 12.06 -28.76
C HIS A 149 -4.18 11.03 -28.96
N GLY A 150 -3.66 10.50 -27.86
CA GLY A 150 -2.53 9.59 -27.80
C GLY A 150 -1.22 10.23 -28.25
N ASN A 151 -0.33 9.43 -28.82
CA ASN A 151 0.97 9.88 -29.31
C ASN A 151 1.36 9.14 -30.61
N THR A 152 2.49 9.48 -31.20
CA THR A 152 2.97 8.91 -32.47
C THR A 152 3.33 7.41 -32.40
N LYS A 153 3.32 6.79 -31.21
CA LYS A 153 3.61 5.35 -31.03
C LYS A 153 2.41 4.53 -30.58
N ASN A 154 1.52 5.08 -29.75
CA ASN A 154 0.38 4.37 -29.18
C ASN A 154 -0.69 5.33 -28.62
N GLY A 155 -1.78 4.78 -28.07
CA GLY A 155 -2.93 5.54 -27.55
C GLY A 155 -2.79 6.13 -26.13
N TRP A 156 -1.59 6.17 -25.55
CA TRP A 156 -1.38 6.73 -24.21
C TRP A 156 -1.26 8.25 -24.23
N ASN A 157 -2.01 8.91 -23.35
CA ASN A 157 -1.83 10.30 -22.94
C ASN A 157 -1.01 10.29 -21.65
N SER A 158 0.19 10.88 -21.67
CA SER A 158 1.07 10.87 -20.51
C SER A 158 1.78 12.22 -20.38
N VAL A 159 1.35 13.02 -19.41
CA VAL A 159 1.77 14.40 -19.21
C VAL A 159 2.36 14.52 -17.81
N THR A 160 3.56 15.10 -17.69
CA THR A 160 4.29 15.24 -16.42
C THR A 160 4.03 16.58 -15.77
N GLU A 161 3.80 17.64 -16.55
CA GLU A 161 3.40 18.96 -16.02
C GLU A 161 2.42 19.61 -16.98
N LEU A 162 1.47 20.38 -16.47
CA LEU A 162 0.52 21.19 -17.23
C LEU A 162 0.09 22.42 -16.41
N ALA A 163 0.28 23.61 -16.97
CA ALA A 163 -0.20 24.85 -16.39
C ALA A 163 -0.76 25.79 -17.45
N ALA A 164 -1.81 26.55 -17.10
CA ALA A 164 -2.30 27.66 -17.91
C ALA A 164 -1.50 28.92 -17.58
N VAL A 165 -1.27 29.76 -18.59
CA VAL A 165 -0.34 30.89 -18.52
C VAL A 165 -0.98 32.12 -19.15
N ASN A 166 -0.67 33.28 -18.57
CA ASN A 166 -0.91 34.58 -19.18
C ASN A 166 0.43 35.26 -19.43
N CYS A 167 0.90 35.27 -20.67
CA CYS A 167 2.21 35.78 -21.06
C CYS A 167 2.36 37.30 -20.87
N ASN A 168 1.29 38.04 -20.56
CA ASN A 168 1.38 39.45 -20.19
C ASN A 168 1.82 39.68 -18.73
N ILE A 169 1.70 38.66 -17.85
CA ILE A 169 2.02 38.78 -16.41
C ILE A 169 2.93 37.67 -15.88
N ASN A 170 2.85 36.47 -16.45
CA ASN A 170 3.68 35.33 -16.11
C ASN A 170 4.92 35.28 -17.02
N ALA A 171 5.94 34.55 -16.58
CA ALA A 171 7.09 34.27 -17.43
C ALA A 171 6.69 33.34 -18.58
N CYS A 172 6.93 33.77 -19.82
CA CYS A 172 6.84 32.96 -21.03
C CYS A 172 8.20 32.87 -21.72
N PRO A 173 9.16 32.15 -21.11
CA PRO A 173 10.56 32.19 -21.54
C PRO A 173 10.79 31.52 -22.90
N ALA A 174 11.85 31.94 -23.59
CA ALA A 174 12.17 31.41 -24.92
C ALA A 174 12.58 29.92 -24.89
N ASN A 175 13.05 29.41 -23.75
CA ASN A 175 13.46 28.00 -23.59
C ASN A 175 12.28 27.00 -23.59
N GLN A 176 11.03 27.48 -23.49
CA GLN A 176 9.84 26.65 -23.67
C GLN A 176 9.40 26.54 -25.14
N ILE A 177 10.13 27.15 -26.07
CA ILE A 177 10.05 26.86 -27.49
C ILE A 177 11.19 25.93 -27.83
N ILE A 178 10.88 24.69 -28.23
CA ILE A 178 11.88 23.63 -28.34
C ILE A 178 12.75 23.85 -29.58
N THR A 179 13.97 24.34 -29.34
CA THR A 179 15.01 24.57 -30.35
C THR A 179 16.19 23.61 -30.14
N PRO A 180 17.11 23.45 -31.11
CA PRO A 180 18.30 22.63 -30.92
C PRO A 180 19.15 23.01 -29.69
N ALA A 181 19.15 24.28 -29.29
CA ALA A 181 19.85 24.76 -28.10
C ALA A 181 19.18 24.25 -26.80
N VAL A 182 17.85 24.25 -26.74
CA VAL A 182 17.08 23.69 -25.62
C VAL A 182 17.33 22.19 -25.50
N VAL A 183 17.24 21.47 -26.63
CA VAL A 183 17.52 20.02 -26.68
C VAL A 183 18.96 19.70 -26.23
N ALA A 184 19.93 20.56 -26.59
CA ALA A 184 21.30 20.40 -26.12
C ALA A 184 21.43 20.60 -24.60
N ALA A 185 20.72 21.58 -24.03
CA ALA A 185 20.73 21.84 -22.59
C ALA A 185 20.08 20.69 -21.78
N GLU A 186 18.99 20.10 -22.29
CA GLU A 186 18.32 18.98 -21.61
C GLU A 186 19.19 17.72 -21.48
N LYS A 187 20.21 17.54 -22.33
CA LYS A 187 21.11 16.37 -22.22
C LYS A 187 21.79 16.29 -20.85
N SER A 188 22.20 17.43 -20.29
CA SER A 188 22.82 17.48 -18.96
C SER A 188 21.81 17.13 -17.87
N MET A 189 20.62 17.73 -17.94
CA MET A 189 19.50 17.45 -17.02
C MET A 189 19.10 15.96 -17.04
N ILE A 190 18.96 15.35 -18.21
CA ILE A 190 18.67 13.92 -18.36
C ILE A 190 19.79 13.07 -17.75
N ALA A 191 21.06 13.46 -17.92
CA ALA A 191 22.18 12.75 -17.32
C ALA A 191 22.16 12.84 -15.78
N GLU A 192 21.83 14.00 -15.22
CA GLU A 192 21.64 14.20 -13.78
C GLU A 192 20.48 13.36 -13.24
N MET A 193 19.32 13.35 -13.92
CA MET A 193 18.17 12.52 -13.55
C MET A 193 18.52 11.02 -13.56
N LYS A 194 19.27 10.55 -14.56
CA LYS A 194 19.76 9.16 -14.62
C LYS A 194 20.74 8.83 -13.49
N ALA A 195 21.62 9.77 -13.14
CA ALA A 195 22.54 9.61 -12.02
C ALA A 195 21.77 9.53 -10.68
N ALA A 196 20.75 10.37 -10.50
CA ALA A 196 19.86 10.34 -9.34
C ALA A 196 19.08 9.01 -9.25
N GLU A 197 18.54 8.50 -10.37
CA GLU A 197 17.87 7.19 -10.41
C GLU A 197 18.82 6.06 -9.98
N LYS A 198 20.07 6.08 -10.45
CA LYS A 198 21.10 5.10 -10.04
C LYS A 198 21.41 5.21 -8.55
N ALA A 199 21.57 6.42 -8.03
CA ALA A 199 21.80 6.65 -6.60
C ALA A 199 20.62 6.15 -5.75
N ARG A 200 19.37 6.39 -6.19
CA ARG A 200 18.18 5.87 -5.54
C ARG A 200 18.14 4.34 -5.54
N LYS A 201 18.52 3.68 -6.63
CA LYS A 201 18.61 2.20 -6.68
C LYS A 201 19.66 1.67 -5.69
N GLU A 202 20.82 2.30 -5.62
CA GLU A 202 21.89 1.91 -4.70
C GLU A 202 21.48 2.08 -3.23
N ALA A 203 20.81 3.18 -2.89
CA ALA A 203 20.28 3.42 -1.54
C ALA A 203 19.26 2.35 -1.09
N ARG A 204 18.70 1.57 -2.03
CA ARG A 204 17.69 0.53 -1.78
C ARG A 204 18.27 -0.89 -1.80
N LYS A 205 19.60 -1.07 -1.84
CA LYS A 205 20.23 -2.40 -1.91
C LYS A 205 19.83 -3.36 -0.80
N ASP A 206 19.50 -2.82 0.38
CA ASP A 206 19.12 -3.61 1.56
C ASP A 206 17.62 -3.88 1.66
N LEU A 207 16.84 -3.54 0.63
CA LEU A 207 15.38 -3.71 0.58
C LEU A 207 14.91 -5.10 1.03
N ARG A 208 15.61 -6.15 0.61
CA ARG A 208 15.25 -7.55 0.92
C ARG A 208 16.08 -8.18 2.04
N LYS A 209 16.80 -7.38 2.82
CA LYS A 209 17.62 -7.85 3.94
C LYS A 209 16.82 -7.76 5.24
N GLY A 210 16.98 -8.78 6.10
CA GLY A 210 16.40 -8.82 7.45
C GLY A 210 17.35 -8.33 8.55
N ASN A 211 18.44 -7.64 8.20
CA ASN A 211 19.47 -7.20 9.15
C ASN A 211 19.11 -5.86 9.82
N PHE A 212 17.99 -5.84 10.55
CA PHE A 212 17.49 -4.70 11.33
C PHE A 212 16.60 -5.19 12.47
N GLY A 213 16.14 -4.27 13.32
CA GLY A 213 15.27 -4.57 14.48
C GLY A 213 16.07 -5.06 15.68
N GLU A 214 15.62 -4.68 16.87
CA GLU A 214 16.17 -5.18 18.13
C GLU A 214 15.92 -6.69 18.29
N LYS A 215 16.84 -7.40 18.96
CA LYS A 215 16.63 -8.83 19.27
C LYS A 215 15.63 -8.96 20.42
N ALA A 216 14.41 -9.40 20.12
CA ALA A 216 13.41 -9.72 21.13
C ALA A 216 13.73 -11.03 21.88
N VAL A 217 13.20 -11.16 23.09
CA VAL A 217 13.33 -12.36 23.91
C VAL A 217 12.33 -13.42 23.45
N TYR A 218 12.81 -14.61 23.13
CA TYR A 218 11.98 -15.79 22.88
C TYR A 218 11.74 -16.54 24.19
N PRO A 219 10.49 -16.63 24.70
CA PRO A 219 10.19 -17.26 25.98
C PRO A 219 10.74 -18.69 26.09
N CYS A 220 10.65 -19.49 25.02
CA CYS A 220 11.12 -20.87 25.03
C CYS A 220 12.64 -21.04 25.15
N GLU A 221 13.39 -19.98 24.83
CA GLU A 221 14.85 -19.97 24.92
C GLU A 221 15.35 -19.39 26.25
N THR A 222 14.47 -18.79 27.05
CA THR A 222 14.88 -17.95 28.18
C THR A 222 14.11 -18.23 29.47
N THR A 223 12.80 -18.07 29.47
CA THR A 223 11.98 -18.03 30.70
C THR A 223 11.03 -19.22 30.85
N VAL A 224 10.73 -19.92 29.76
CA VAL A 224 9.74 -21.01 29.71
C VAL A 224 10.36 -22.28 29.15
N THR A 225 10.09 -23.43 29.78
CA THR A 225 10.42 -24.74 29.22
C THR A 225 9.30 -25.16 28.26
N CYS A 226 9.47 -24.88 26.98
CA CYS A 226 8.49 -25.24 25.96
C CYS A 226 8.60 -26.72 25.57
N LEU A 227 7.45 -27.37 25.45
CA LEU A 227 7.36 -28.76 25.03
C LEU A 227 7.20 -28.87 23.51
N ARG A 228 7.23 -30.10 23.00
CA ARG A 228 6.92 -30.41 21.60
C ARG A 228 5.49 -30.92 21.41
N THR A 229 4.72 -30.94 22.49
CA THR A 229 3.32 -31.38 22.54
C THR A 229 2.38 -30.18 22.39
N GLU A 230 1.09 -30.46 22.28
CA GLU A 230 0.04 -29.45 22.28
C GLU A 230 0.15 -28.52 23.50
N LEU A 231 -0.11 -27.24 23.28
CA LEU A 231 -0.22 -26.21 24.31
C LEU A 231 -1.44 -26.50 25.21
N PRO A 232 -1.36 -26.15 26.50
CA PRO A 232 -2.52 -26.26 27.38
C PRO A 232 -3.69 -25.41 26.87
N PRO A 233 -4.93 -25.68 27.34
CA PRO A 233 -6.06 -24.81 27.06
C PRO A 233 -5.74 -23.36 27.44
N THR A 234 -6.10 -22.44 26.55
CA THR A 234 -5.85 -21.01 26.76
C THR A 234 -6.67 -20.55 27.97
N PRO A 235 -6.07 -19.81 28.92
CA PRO A 235 -6.80 -19.24 30.05
C PRO A 235 -7.96 -18.35 29.59
N ALA A 236 -8.89 -18.05 30.49
CA ALA A 236 -9.96 -17.11 30.20
C ALA A 236 -9.38 -15.73 29.83
N LEU A 237 -9.62 -15.30 28.59
CA LEU A 237 -9.16 -14.03 28.05
C LEU A 237 -10.14 -12.91 28.41
N PRO A 238 -9.67 -11.66 28.54
CA PRO A 238 -10.56 -10.53 28.74
C PRO A 238 -11.44 -10.31 27.50
N ALA A 239 -12.67 -9.83 27.70
CA ALA A 239 -13.60 -9.57 26.59
C ALA A 239 -13.12 -8.47 25.63
N THR A 240 -12.27 -7.57 26.12
CA THR A 240 -11.56 -6.55 25.37
C THR A 240 -10.10 -6.54 25.81
N PRO A 241 -9.13 -6.30 24.91
CA PRO A 241 -7.72 -6.26 25.29
C PRO A 241 -7.41 -5.23 26.39
N LEU A 242 -6.49 -5.57 27.28
CA LEU A 242 -6.07 -4.72 28.39
C LEU A 242 -4.63 -4.23 28.20
N ALA A 243 -4.38 -2.98 28.58
CA ALA A 243 -3.04 -2.42 28.59
C ALA A 243 -2.11 -3.18 29.54
N GLY A 244 -0.83 -3.31 29.17
CA GLY A 244 0.20 -3.98 29.98
C GLY A 244 0.20 -5.52 29.90
N ASN A 245 -0.89 -6.13 29.43
CA ASN A 245 -0.92 -7.55 29.07
C ASN A 245 -0.01 -7.83 27.86
N ALA A 246 0.58 -9.02 27.79
CA ALA A 246 1.16 -9.52 26.55
C ALA A 246 0.05 -9.88 25.54
N PRO A 247 0.36 -9.96 24.23
CA PRO A 247 -0.63 -10.37 23.22
C PRO A 247 -1.34 -11.68 23.57
N SER A 248 -0.64 -12.69 24.09
CA SER A 248 -1.22 -13.97 24.50
C SER A 248 -2.14 -13.91 25.73
N GLU A 249 -2.10 -12.83 26.49
CA GLU A 249 -2.99 -12.61 27.63
C GLU A 249 -4.26 -11.84 27.23
N ASN A 250 -4.26 -11.24 26.03
CA ASN A 250 -5.41 -10.57 25.42
C ASN A 250 -6.08 -11.40 24.32
N PHE A 251 -5.35 -12.30 23.67
CA PHE A 251 -5.77 -13.06 22.49
C PHE A 251 -5.33 -14.51 22.60
N ASP A 252 -6.09 -15.44 22.00
CA ASP A 252 -5.66 -16.83 21.93
C ASP A 252 -4.58 -16.99 20.85
N MET A 253 -3.33 -16.92 21.30
CA MET A 253 -2.14 -17.03 20.45
C MET A 253 -1.68 -18.49 20.23
N SER A 254 -2.36 -19.47 20.83
CA SER A 254 -1.93 -20.87 20.78
C SER A 254 -2.05 -21.52 19.40
N TYR A 255 -2.93 -21.01 18.54
CA TYR A 255 -3.15 -21.51 17.18
C TYR A 255 -2.57 -20.57 16.13
N TRP A 256 -1.46 -19.89 16.42
CA TRP A 256 -0.75 -19.06 15.45
C TRP A 256 0.76 -19.28 15.54
N TYR A 257 1.47 -19.14 14.41
CA TYR A 257 2.86 -18.70 14.43
C TYR A 257 2.95 -17.31 13.79
N LEU A 258 3.91 -16.49 14.20
CA LEU A 258 4.15 -15.15 13.65
C LEU A 258 5.36 -15.19 12.72
N SER A 259 5.23 -14.66 11.51
CA SER A 259 6.39 -14.42 10.63
C SER A 259 6.83 -12.97 10.73
N GLN A 260 8.12 -12.73 10.97
CA GLN A 260 8.68 -11.39 11.15
C GLN A 260 9.68 -11.04 10.03
N PRO A 261 9.77 -9.78 9.59
CA PRO A 261 10.57 -9.40 8.44
C PRO A 261 12.08 -9.28 8.73
N PHE A 262 12.55 -9.83 9.86
CA PHE A 262 13.95 -9.87 10.29
C PHE A 262 14.62 -11.22 9.95
N ASP A 263 15.95 -11.24 9.98
CA ASP A 263 16.81 -12.41 9.72
C ASP A 263 18.02 -12.35 10.67
N HIS A 264 17.75 -12.45 11.97
CA HIS A 264 18.75 -12.32 13.03
C HIS A 264 19.66 -13.53 13.14
N ASP A 265 19.19 -14.70 12.70
CA ASP A 265 19.96 -15.95 12.63
C ASP A 265 20.78 -16.11 11.33
N LYS A 266 20.57 -15.20 10.35
CA LYS A 266 21.27 -15.12 9.07
C LYS A 266 21.04 -16.33 8.16
N ASN A 267 19.87 -16.95 8.26
CA ASN A 267 19.48 -18.08 7.41
C ASN A 267 18.84 -17.63 6.07
N GLY A 268 18.63 -16.32 5.87
CA GLY A 268 18.04 -15.75 4.66
C GLY A 268 16.52 -15.85 4.57
N LYS A 269 15.84 -16.13 5.69
CA LYS A 269 14.38 -16.25 5.81
C LYS A 269 13.87 -15.41 6.99
N PRO A 270 12.55 -15.15 7.05
CA PRO A 270 11.89 -14.57 8.21
C PRO A 270 12.20 -15.32 9.50
N ASP A 271 12.44 -14.58 10.58
CA ASP A 271 12.47 -15.10 11.93
C ASP A 271 11.04 -15.39 12.41
N ASP A 272 10.64 -16.66 12.29
CA ASP A 272 9.32 -17.12 12.73
C ASP A 272 9.27 -17.33 14.26
N VAL A 273 8.16 -16.93 14.89
CA VAL A 273 7.87 -17.14 16.31
C VAL A 273 6.86 -18.27 16.44
N SER A 274 7.26 -19.33 17.15
CA SER A 274 6.45 -20.54 17.27
C SER A 274 5.20 -20.32 18.13
N GLU A 275 4.24 -21.25 18.03
CA GLU A 275 3.01 -21.22 18.83
C GLU A 275 3.32 -21.17 20.33
N TRP A 276 4.34 -21.92 20.76
CA TRP A 276 4.78 -21.96 22.15
C TRP A 276 5.38 -20.64 22.63
N ASP A 277 6.17 -19.95 21.80
CA ASP A 277 6.72 -18.64 22.14
C ASP A 277 5.62 -17.59 22.20
N LEU A 278 4.74 -17.56 21.18
CA LEU A 278 3.62 -16.63 21.12
C LEU A 278 2.68 -16.78 22.31
N ALA A 279 2.24 -18.01 22.62
CA ALA A 279 1.35 -18.29 23.74
C ALA A 279 1.96 -18.01 25.12
N ASN A 280 3.28 -17.79 25.20
CA ASN A 280 4.00 -17.49 26.44
C ASN A 280 4.52 -16.04 26.49
N GLY A 281 3.81 -15.12 25.86
CA GLY A 281 4.01 -13.69 26.06
C GLY A 281 5.07 -13.05 25.17
N TYR A 282 5.44 -13.69 24.05
CA TYR A 282 6.34 -13.08 23.08
C TYR A 282 5.85 -11.69 22.63
N GLN A 283 6.77 -10.72 22.62
CA GLN A 283 6.56 -9.40 22.03
C GLN A 283 7.86 -8.94 21.37
N HIS A 284 7.72 -8.24 20.25
CA HIS A 284 8.77 -7.47 19.62
C HIS A 284 8.40 -5.98 19.63
N PRO A 285 9.18 -5.10 20.30
CA PRO A 285 8.78 -3.72 20.59
C PRO A 285 8.55 -2.85 19.34
N GLU A 286 9.16 -3.19 18.20
CA GLU A 286 8.99 -2.42 16.97
C GLU A 286 7.84 -2.89 16.07
N VAL A 287 7.47 -4.18 16.09
CA VAL A 287 6.61 -4.77 15.04
C VAL A 287 5.45 -5.62 15.53
N PHE A 288 5.52 -6.15 16.76
CA PHE A 288 4.47 -7.00 17.32
C PHE A 288 4.39 -6.83 18.84
N TYR A 289 3.47 -6.01 19.32
CA TYR A 289 3.40 -5.66 20.75
C TYR A 289 2.00 -5.22 21.16
N THR A 290 1.76 -5.16 22.46
CA THR A 290 0.54 -4.58 23.04
C THR A 290 0.69 -3.07 23.15
N ALA A 291 -0.21 -2.31 22.51
CA ALA A 291 -0.28 -0.86 22.64
C ALA A 291 -0.78 -0.41 24.02
N ASP A 292 -0.66 0.88 24.31
CA ASP A 292 -1.10 1.49 25.58
C ASP A 292 -2.61 1.34 25.85
N ASP A 293 -3.41 1.08 24.81
CA ASP A 293 -4.85 0.80 24.91
C ASP A 293 -5.18 -0.71 24.95
N GLY A 294 -4.16 -1.58 24.98
CA GLY A 294 -4.30 -3.03 24.99
C GLY A 294 -4.33 -3.68 23.60
N GLY A 295 -4.48 -2.91 22.52
CA GLY A 295 -4.55 -3.46 21.16
C GLY A 295 -3.26 -4.17 20.73
N MET A 296 -3.37 -5.23 19.93
CA MET A 296 -2.24 -5.99 19.38
C MET A 296 -1.78 -5.35 18.07
N VAL A 297 -0.61 -4.72 18.10
CA VAL A 297 -0.03 -3.98 16.97
C VAL A 297 0.73 -4.92 16.04
N PHE A 298 0.54 -4.72 14.74
CA PHE A 298 1.38 -5.29 13.68
C PHE A 298 1.95 -4.15 12.84
N ARG A 299 3.28 -4.08 12.71
CA ARG A 299 3.95 -3.15 11.78
C ARG A 299 4.75 -3.91 10.75
N ALA A 300 4.54 -3.62 9.46
CA ALA A 300 5.34 -4.16 8.38
C ALA A 300 5.96 -3.02 7.56
N TYR A 301 7.30 -2.91 7.61
CA TYR A 301 8.06 -2.00 6.77
C TYR A 301 8.02 -2.42 5.30
N VAL A 302 8.45 -1.54 4.39
CA VAL A 302 8.75 -1.90 3.00
C VAL A 302 9.99 -2.80 2.93
N LYS A 303 11.01 -2.52 3.75
CA LYS A 303 12.18 -3.39 3.93
C LYS A 303 11.83 -4.68 4.69
N GLY A 304 12.67 -5.70 4.54
CA GLY A 304 12.45 -6.99 5.21
C GLY A 304 13.02 -8.17 4.44
N VAL A 305 13.42 -9.23 5.13
CA VAL A 305 13.54 -10.52 4.44
C VAL A 305 12.15 -11.00 4.01
N ARG A 306 12.07 -11.84 2.96
CA ARG A 306 10.80 -12.35 2.41
C ARG A 306 10.69 -13.84 2.63
N THR A 307 9.46 -14.34 2.75
CA THR A 307 9.15 -15.77 2.99
C THR A 307 9.64 -16.70 1.88
N SER A 308 9.80 -16.19 0.64
CA SER A 308 10.35 -16.94 -0.49
C SER A 308 10.90 -16.00 -1.56
N GLU A 309 11.64 -16.56 -2.52
CA GLU A 309 12.14 -15.82 -3.70
C GLU A 309 11.00 -15.19 -4.52
N ASN A 310 9.87 -15.89 -4.66
CA ASN A 310 8.70 -15.44 -5.41
C ASN A 310 7.89 -14.37 -4.67
N THR A 311 8.08 -14.22 -3.36
CA THR A 311 7.39 -13.22 -2.56
C THR A 311 8.03 -11.85 -2.78
N LYS A 312 7.26 -10.85 -3.23
CA LYS A 312 7.76 -9.47 -3.41
C LYS A 312 7.84 -8.70 -2.09
N TYR A 313 6.88 -8.88 -1.20
CA TYR A 313 6.66 -7.95 -0.09
C TYR A 313 6.97 -8.55 1.29
N ALA A 314 7.37 -7.70 2.23
CA ALA A 314 7.58 -8.08 3.63
C ALA A 314 6.24 -8.22 4.36
N ARG A 315 6.25 -8.95 5.48
CA ARG A 315 5.07 -9.13 6.34
C ARG A 315 5.46 -9.17 7.81
N THR A 316 4.53 -8.73 8.64
CA THR A 316 4.47 -9.08 10.06
C THR A 316 3.08 -9.65 10.26
N GLU A 317 2.97 -10.97 10.18
CA GLU A 317 1.70 -11.63 9.94
C GLU A 317 1.64 -13.01 10.58
N LEU A 318 0.49 -13.31 11.18
CA LEU A 318 0.18 -14.60 11.76
C LEU A 318 -0.24 -15.61 10.69
N ARG A 319 0.10 -16.87 10.93
CA ARG A 319 -0.35 -18.03 10.15
C ARG A 319 -0.98 -19.02 11.13
N GLU A 320 -2.22 -19.41 10.87
CA GLU A 320 -3.01 -20.29 11.74
C GLU A 320 -2.37 -21.67 11.90
N MET A 321 -2.33 -22.23 13.11
CA MET A 321 -1.68 -23.49 13.44
C MET A 321 -2.60 -24.35 14.32
N LEU A 322 -3.54 -25.07 13.71
CA LEU A 322 -4.49 -25.90 14.46
C LEU A 322 -3.83 -27.02 15.27
N ARG A 323 -2.55 -27.32 15.03
CA ARG A 323 -1.77 -28.24 15.87
C ARG A 323 -1.45 -27.69 17.26
N ARG A 324 -1.68 -26.40 17.48
CA ARG A 324 -1.50 -25.69 18.76
C ARG A 324 -0.18 -26.02 19.47
N GLY A 325 0.94 -25.96 18.73
CA GLY A 325 2.28 -26.24 19.28
C GLY A 325 2.74 -27.71 19.27
N ASP A 326 1.88 -28.68 18.92
CA ASP A 326 2.29 -30.07 18.75
C ASP A 326 3.17 -30.23 17.50
N LYS A 327 4.49 -30.29 17.71
CA LYS A 327 5.49 -30.38 16.64
C LYS A 327 5.59 -31.78 16.04
N SER A 328 4.81 -32.76 16.50
CA SER A 328 4.66 -34.05 15.80
C SER A 328 3.78 -33.91 14.54
N ILE A 329 2.92 -32.89 14.50
CA ILE A 329 2.05 -32.58 13.37
C ILE A 329 2.78 -31.62 12.41
N ARG A 330 2.84 -32.02 11.14
CA ARG A 330 3.49 -31.22 10.08
C ARG A 330 2.73 -29.93 9.83
N THR A 331 3.46 -28.85 9.56
CA THR A 331 2.86 -27.54 9.24
C THR A 331 1.96 -27.61 7.99
N GLN A 332 2.42 -28.34 6.96
CA GLN A 332 1.74 -28.42 5.65
C GLN A 332 1.04 -29.76 5.43
N GLY A 333 -0.01 -29.73 4.61
CA GLY A 333 -0.77 -30.90 4.16
C GLY A 333 -2.15 -31.00 4.81
N VAL A 334 -3.02 -31.82 4.22
CA VAL A 334 -4.32 -32.16 4.81
C VAL A 334 -4.07 -33.04 6.03
N ASN A 335 -4.04 -32.42 7.20
CA ASN A 335 -3.67 -33.02 8.48
C ASN A 335 -4.27 -32.21 9.64
N LYS A 336 -3.95 -32.57 10.88
CA LYS A 336 -4.50 -31.93 12.08
C LYS A 336 -4.06 -30.48 12.34
N ASN A 337 -3.17 -29.91 11.52
CA ASN A 337 -2.76 -28.50 11.62
C ASN A 337 -3.58 -27.56 10.72
N ASN A 338 -4.29 -28.11 9.74
CA ASN A 338 -4.92 -27.33 8.68
C ASN A 338 -6.38 -27.76 8.51
N TRP A 339 -7.21 -26.88 7.98
CA TRP A 339 -8.61 -27.17 7.72
C TRP A 339 -8.87 -27.35 6.22
N VAL A 340 -10.08 -27.81 5.87
CA VAL A 340 -10.53 -27.96 4.48
C VAL A 340 -11.97 -27.45 4.36
N PHE A 341 -12.42 -27.15 3.16
CA PHE A 341 -13.83 -26.78 2.95
C PHE A 341 -14.71 -28.03 3.10
N SER A 342 -15.96 -27.87 3.54
CA SER A 342 -16.90 -28.99 3.68
C SER A 342 -17.31 -29.62 2.35
N SER A 343 -16.95 -28.99 1.23
CA SER A 343 -17.08 -29.50 -0.14
C SER A 343 -15.93 -30.42 -0.55
N ALA A 344 -14.84 -30.49 0.21
CA ALA A 344 -13.70 -31.37 -0.08
C ALA A 344 -14.07 -32.87 0.06
N PRO A 345 -13.27 -33.78 -0.51
CA PRO A 345 -13.53 -35.22 -0.43
C PRO A 345 -13.53 -35.73 1.02
N GLU A 346 -14.35 -36.75 1.28
CA GLU A 346 -14.55 -37.34 2.61
C GLU A 346 -13.24 -37.71 3.35
N ALA A 347 -12.23 -38.19 2.60
CA ALA A 347 -10.93 -38.53 3.16
C ALA A 347 -10.23 -37.30 3.78
N ASP A 348 -10.37 -36.14 3.15
CA ASP A 348 -9.77 -34.89 3.60
C ASP A 348 -10.53 -34.32 4.79
N LEU A 349 -11.87 -34.36 4.76
CA LEU A 349 -12.73 -33.96 5.87
C LEU A 349 -12.35 -34.70 7.17
N LYS A 350 -12.06 -36.00 7.06
CA LYS A 350 -11.64 -36.84 8.20
C LYS A 350 -10.22 -36.54 8.68
N ALA A 351 -9.31 -36.24 7.75
CA ALA A 351 -7.88 -36.05 8.03
C ALA A 351 -7.56 -34.66 8.61
N ALA A 352 -8.31 -33.63 8.20
CA ALA A 352 -8.10 -32.23 8.59
C ALA A 352 -8.28 -31.98 10.10
N GLY A 353 -7.70 -30.87 10.59
CA GLY A 353 -7.87 -30.35 11.95
C GLY A 353 -9.16 -29.57 12.16
N GLY A 354 -9.80 -29.13 11.07
CA GLY A 354 -11.09 -28.45 11.06
C GLY A 354 -11.75 -28.54 9.69
N ILE A 355 -13.04 -28.27 9.64
CA ILE A 355 -13.83 -28.16 8.41
C ILE A 355 -14.45 -26.78 8.37
N ASP A 356 -14.49 -26.18 7.18
CA ASP A 356 -14.95 -24.81 6.95
C ASP A 356 -14.17 -23.83 7.84
N GLY A 357 -14.56 -22.56 7.88
CA GLY A 357 -13.83 -21.60 8.70
C GLY A 357 -14.51 -20.26 8.80
N VAL A 358 -14.41 -19.64 9.97
CA VAL A 358 -14.76 -18.24 10.19
C VAL A 358 -13.60 -17.53 10.85
N LEU A 359 -13.08 -16.49 10.21
CA LEU A 359 -12.13 -15.55 10.79
C LEU A 359 -12.84 -14.23 11.06
N ASN A 360 -12.88 -13.81 12.33
CA ASN A 360 -13.39 -12.51 12.75
C ASN A 360 -12.26 -11.65 13.28
N ALA A 361 -12.15 -10.42 12.81
CA ALA A 361 -11.24 -9.43 13.38
C ALA A 361 -11.94 -8.10 13.63
N THR A 362 -11.43 -7.35 14.60
CA THR A 362 -11.74 -5.93 14.81
C THR A 362 -10.42 -5.21 14.93
N LEU A 363 -10.23 -4.16 14.16
CA LEU A 363 -8.95 -3.47 14.05
C LEU A 363 -9.15 -2.00 13.69
N LYS A 364 -8.10 -1.21 13.85
CA LYS A 364 -7.94 0.08 13.19
C LYS A 364 -6.66 0.07 12.36
N ILE A 365 -6.61 0.90 11.32
CA ILE A 365 -5.36 1.16 10.60
C ILE A 365 -4.69 2.38 11.21
N ASP A 366 -3.46 2.22 11.71
CA ASP A 366 -2.72 3.32 12.32
C ASP A 366 -1.98 4.14 11.27
N HIS A 367 -1.36 3.46 10.31
CA HIS A 367 -0.55 4.08 9.26
C HIS A 367 -0.57 3.23 8.00
N ALA A 368 -0.55 3.88 6.85
CA ALA A 368 -0.38 3.25 5.54
C ALA A 368 0.82 3.88 4.85
N THR A 369 1.57 3.09 4.07
CA THR A 369 2.73 3.63 3.34
C THR A 369 2.34 4.84 2.50
N THR A 370 3.14 5.90 2.55
CA THR A 370 2.87 7.17 1.84
C THR A 370 3.83 7.40 0.67
N THR A 371 4.87 6.58 0.57
CA THR A 371 5.87 6.61 -0.49
C THR A 371 5.71 5.41 -1.43
N GLY A 372 6.26 5.50 -2.64
CA GLY A 372 6.23 4.42 -3.62
C GLY A 372 5.50 4.81 -4.90
N ASN A 373 5.43 3.87 -5.84
CA ASN A 373 4.74 4.11 -7.10
C ASN A 373 3.22 4.22 -6.90
N ALA A 374 2.55 4.85 -7.87
CA ALA A 374 1.12 5.14 -7.81
C ALA A 374 0.23 3.91 -7.61
N ASN A 375 0.71 2.75 -8.04
CA ASN A 375 -0.01 1.48 -8.04
C ASN A 375 0.42 0.57 -6.90
N GLU A 376 1.13 1.07 -5.90
CA GLU A 376 1.55 0.32 -4.70
C GLU A 376 1.29 1.08 -3.42
N VAL A 377 1.47 2.40 -3.44
CA VAL A 377 1.36 3.26 -2.27
C VAL A 377 0.04 3.03 -1.50
N GLY A 378 0.18 2.96 -0.18
CA GLY A 378 -0.93 2.85 0.75
C GLY A 378 -1.55 1.46 0.91
N ARG A 379 -1.17 0.47 0.10
CA ARG A 379 -1.82 -0.85 0.06
C ARG A 379 -1.13 -1.89 0.94
N PHE A 380 -1.92 -2.65 1.67
CA PHE A 380 -1.49 -3.87 2.38
C PHE A 380 -2.69 -4.80 2.63
N ILE A 381 -2.39 -6.05 2.97
CA ILE A 381 -3.38 -7.09 3.29
C ILE A 381 -3.50 -7.22 4.81
N ILE A 382 -4.74 -7.40 5.28
CA ILE A 382 -5.11 -7.49 6.71
C ILE A 382 -5.69 -8.84 7.13
N GLY A 383 -6.07 -9.69 6.17
CA GLY A 383 -6.63 -11.02 6.40
C GLY A 383 -6.60 -11.88 5.14
N GLN A 384 -6.35 -13.18 5.27
CA GLN A 384 -6.25 -14.11 4.14
C GLN A 384 -6.78 -15.49 4.47
N ILE A 385 -7.17 -16.24 3.44
CA ILE A 385 -7.13 -17.70 3.41
C ILE A 385 -6.08 -18.07 2.37
N HIS A 386 -5.25 -19.05 2.69
CA HIS A 386 -4.23 -19.55 1.77
C HIS A 386 -4.30 -21.07 1.71
N ASP A 387 -4.09 -21.63 0.53
CA ASP A 387 -3.86 -23.07 0.37
C ASP A 387 -2.35 -23.39 0.22
N LYS A 388 -1.97 -24.47 -0.46
CA LYS A 388 -0.56 -24.75 -0.75
C LYS A 388 0.09 -23.70 -1.67
N ASN A 389 -0.65 -23.18 -2.65
CA ASN A 389 -0.13 -22.41 -3.78
C ASN A 389 -0.87 -21.09 -4.02
N ASP A 390 -2.18 -21.06 -3.76
CA ASP A 390 -3.11 -20.01 -4.20
C ASP A 390 -3.89 -19.45 -3.00
N GLU A 391 -4.55 -18.30 -3.18
CA GLU A 391 -5.29 -17.64 -2.10
C GLU A 391 -6.80 -17.52 -2.39
N PRO A 392 -7.66 -18.32 -1.72
CA PRO A 392 -9.11 -18.15 -1.80
C PRO A 392 -9.57 -16.74 -1.45
N ILE A 393 -8.85 -16.03 -0.58
CA ILE A 393 -9.08 -14.60 -0.34
C ILE A 393 -7.82 -13.88 0.13
N ARG A 394 -7.64 -12.66 -0.38
CA ARG A 394 -6.77 -11.63 0.21
C ARG A 394 -7.58 -10.37 0.47
N LEU A 395 -7.77 -10.00 1.72
CA LEU A 395 -8.51 -8.80 2.13
C LEU A 395 -7.53 -7.63 2.30
N TYR A 396 -7.74 -6.56 1.53
CA TYR A 396 -6.87 -5.39 1.46
C TYR A 396 -7.46 -4.21 2.21
N TYR A 397 -6.56 -3.39 2.75
CA TYR A 397 -6.80 -1.97 2.98
C TYR A 397 -5.89 -1.15 2.07
N ARG A 398 -6.39 -0.03 1.55
CA ARG A 398 -5.59 0.92 0.77
C ARG A 398 -6.00 2.36 1.05
N LYS A 399 -5.05 3.21 1.46
CA LYS A 399 -5.27 4.66 1.56
C LYS A 399 -4.24 5.42 0.75
N LEU A 400 -4.68 6.23 -0.21
CA LEU A 400 -3.78 7.10 -0.96
C LEU A 400 -3.33 8.31 -0.09
N PRO A 401 -2.12 8.85 -0.31
CA PRO A 401 -1.62 10.00 0.46
C PRO A 401 -2.53 11.23 0.38
N ASN A 402 -3.17 11.45 -0.78
CA ASN A 402 -4.03 12.59 -1.07
C ASN A 402 -5.53 12.33 -0.81
N GLN A 403 -5.91 11.15 -0.33
CA GLN A 403 -7.29 10.82 0.03
C GLN A 403 -7.48 10.93 1.55
N ALA A 404 -8.63 11.43 2.00
CA ALA A 404 -8.91 11.60 3.43
C ALA A 404 -9.07 10.25 4.15
N THR A 405 -9.70 9.28 3.48
CA THR A 405 -9.98 7.94 3.98
C THR A 405 -9.44 6.86 3.04
N GLY A 406 -9.46 5.59 3.47
CA GLY A 406 -9.00 4.44 2.70
C GLY A 406 -10.12 3.48 2.31
N ALA A 407 -9.83 2.65 1.30
CA ALA A 407 -10.72 1.60 0.81
C ALA A 407 -10.43 0.25 1.48
N VAL A 408 -11.45 -0.60 1.52
CA VAL A 408 -11.37 -2.02 1.86
C VAL A 408 -12.03 -2.83 0.75
N TYR A 409 -11.31 -3.82 0.23
CA TYR A 409 -11.73 -4.68 -0.86
C TYR A 409 -10.97 -6.00 -0.77
N PHE A 410 -11.37 -7.02 -1.52
CA PHE A 410 -10.63 -8.28 -1.54
C PHE A 410 -10.48 -8.86 -2.94
N ALA A 411 -9.49 -9.74 -3.10
CA ALA A 411 -9.31 -10.57 -4.29
C ALA A 411 -9.65 -12.04 -3.97
N HIS A 412 -10.25 -12.73 -4.93
CA HIS A 412 -10.46 -14.18 -4.93
C HIS A 412 -9.69 -14.79 -6.11
N GLU A 413 -8.74 -15.68 -5.84
CA GLU A 413 -8.12 -16.48 -6.88
C GLU A 413 -8.90 -17.77 -7.13
N SER A 414 -8.86 -18.26 -8.37
CA SER A 414 -9.53 -19.50 -8.73
C SER A 414 -8.77 -20.25 -9.82
N GLN A 415 -9.05 -21.56 -9.94
CA GLN A 415 -8.57 -22.42 -11.03
C GLN A 415 -7.03 -22.47 -11.10
N GLY A 416 -6.37 -22.65 -9.95
CA GLY A 416 -4.91 -22.67 -9.86
C GLY A 416 -4.29 -21.30 -10.15
N ALA A 417 -4.89 -20.24 -9.59
CA ALA A 417 -4.51 -18.83 -9.79
C ALA A 417 -4.46 -18.37 -11.27
N THR A 418 -5.21 -19.02 -12.16
CA THR A 418 -5.35 -18.58 -13.56
C THR A 418 -6.39 -17.47 -13.74
N LYS A 419 -7.21 -17.25 -12.71
CA LYS A 419 -8.17 -16.15 -12.61
C LYS A 419 -8.08 -15.50 -11.25
N GLU A 420 -8.27 -14.19 -11.23
CA GLU A 420 -8.32 -13.36 -10.03
C GLU A 420 -9.44 -12.33 -10.21
N ASP A 421 -10.41 -12.35 -9.30
CA ASP A 421 -11.55 -11.42 -9.29
C ASP A 421 -11.47 -10.50 -8.08
N PHE A 422 -11.70 -9.20 -8.27
CA PHE A 422 -11.67 -8.19 -7.21
C PHE A 422 -13.09 -7.75 -6.83
N TYR A 423 -13.37 -7.72 -5.53
CA TYR A 423 -14.68 -7.41 -4.97
C TYR A 423 -14.59 -6.19 -4.05
N PRO A 424 -15.37 -5.12 -4.32
CA PRO A 424 -15.42 -3.95 -3.44
C PRO A 424 -16.22 -4.25 -2.17
N LEU A 425 -15.79 -3.65 -1.05
CA LEU A 425 -16.60 -3.53 0.16
C LEU A 425 -16.85 -2.04 0.44
N VAL A 426 -15.79 -1.29 0.74
CA VAL A 426 -15.82 0.18 0.83
C VAL A 426 -14.78 0.71 -0.14
N GLY A 427 -15.24 1.24 -1.27
CA GLY A 427 -14.38 1.53 -2.41
C GLY A 427 -13.81 0.27 -3.06
N ASP A 428 -12.79 0.45 -3.91
CA ASP A 428 -12.12 -0.61 -4.65
C ASP A 428 -10.59 -0.45 -4.61
N MET A 429 -9.89 -1.20 -5.47
CA MET A 429 -8.44 -1.19 -5.54
C MET A 429 -7.82 0.16 -5.93
N THR A 430 -8.56 1.08 -6.55
CA THR A 430 -8.10 2.44 -6.87
C THR A 430 -7.91 3.28 -5.60
N ALA A 431 -8.76 3.02 -4.60
CA ALA A 431 -8.85 3.75 -3.33
C ALA A 431 -9.19 5.25 -3.46
N GLU A 432 -9.90 5.64 -4.52
CA GLU A 432 -10.42 7.00 -4.71
C GLU A 432 -11.78 7.19 -4.00
N VAL A 433 -11.74 7.12 -2.67
CA VAL A 433 -12.95 7.07 -1.82
C VAL A 433 -13.32 8.40 -1.17
N GLY A 434 -12.51 9.45 -1.31
CA GLY A 434 -12.76 10.75 -0.70
C GLY A 434 -12.87 10.65 0.82
N ASP A 435 -13.99 11.12 1.36
CA ASP A 435 -14.39 11.09 2.77
C ASP A 435 -15.35 9.94 3.11
N THR A 436 -15.70 9.08 2.14
CA THR A 436 -16.68 7.99 2.31
C THR A 436 -16.07 6.65 2.72
N GLY A 437 -14.74 6.56 2.76
CA GLY A 437 -13.98 5.38 3.13
C GLY A 437 -13.86 5.13 4.63
N ILE A 438 -12.77 4.46 5.03
CA ILE A 438 -12.39 4.19 6.42
C ILE A 438 -11.13 4.99 6.76
N ALA A 439 -11.21 5.89 7.73
CA ALA A 439 -10.10 6.75 8.13
C ALA A 439 -8.98 5.98 8.86
N LEU A 440 -7.78 6.55 8.91
CA LEU A 440 -6.76 6.08 9.85
C LEU A 440 -7.26 6.32 11.28
N GLY A 441 -7.09 5.33 12.15
CA GLY A 441 -7.56 5.33 13.54
C GLY A 441 -9.02 4.92 13.73
N GLU A 442 -9.82 4.84 12.66
CA GLU A 442 -11.20 4.34 12.71
C GLU A 442 -11.21 2.83 12.94
N VAL A 443 -11.98 2.37 13.93
CA VAL A 443 -12.13 0.95 14.26
C VAL A 443 -13.23 0.35 13.39
N PHE A 444 -12.93 -0.76 12.74
CA PHE A 444 -13.88 -1.53 11.95
C PHE A 444 -13.66 -3.04 12.16
N SER A 445 -14.61 -3.85 11.71
CA SER A 445 -14.55 -5.31 11.84
C SER A 445 -14.73 -5.99 10.50
N TYR A 446 -14.03 -7.11 10.30
CA TYR A 446 -14.29 -7.99 9.16
C TYR A 446 -14.60 -9.42 9.62
N GLN A 447 -15.44 -10.10 8.84
CA GLN A 447 -15.66 -11.53 8.92
C GLN A 447 -15.36 -12.16 7.56
N ILE A 448 -14.55 -13.21 7.54
CA ILE A 448 -14.36 -14.10 6.39
C ILE A 448 -14.94 -15.45 6.81
N LYS A 449 -16.06 -15.84 6.20
CA LYS A 449 -16.76 -17.08 6.49
C LYS A 449 -16.80 -17.97 5.25
N VAL A 450 -16.31 -19.20 5.36
CA VAL A 450 -16.46 -20.24 4.33
C VAL A 450 -17.37 -21.33 4.85
N VAL A 451 -18.34 -21.74 4.02
CA VAL A 451 -19.15 -22.93 4.22
C VAL A 451 -19.23 -23.67 2.89
N GLY A 452 -18.53 -24.80 2.78
CA GLY A 452 -18.35 -25.51 1.51
C GLY A 452 -17.76 -24.60 0.43
N ASN A 453 -18.44 -24.51 -0.72
CA ASN A 453 -18.03 -23.65 -1.84
C ASN A 453 -18.62 -22.23 -1.77
N THR A 454 -19.06 -21.75 -0.61
CA THR A 454 -19.56 -20.38 -0.45
C THR A 454 -18.68 -19.62 0.53
N MET A 455 -18.09 -18.52 0.07
CA MET A 455 -17.39 -17.57 0.92
C MET A 455 -18.23 -16.31 1.10
N THR A 456 -18.53 -15.94 2.34
CA THR A 456 -19.20 -14.69 2.71
C THR A 456 -18.20 -13.79 3.42
N VAL A 457 -17.99 -12.59 2.89
CA VAL A 457 -17.11 -11.57 3.45
C VAL A 457 -17.99 -10.42 3.94
N THR A 458 -17.91 -10.10 5.22
CA THR A 458 -18.68 -9.01 5.84
C THR A 458 -17.73 -7.97 6.40
N LEU A 459 -18.02 -6.69 6.17
CA LEU A 459 -17.34 -5.56 6.75
C LEU A 459 -18.37 -4.73 7.55
N SER A 460 -18.12 -4.58 8.84
CA SER A 460 -18.97 -3.87 9.80
C SER A 460 -18.26 -2.62 10.32
N ARG A 461 -19.00 -1.52 10.45
CA ARG A 461 -18.52 -0.24 11.02
C ARG A 461 -19.55 0.32 11.97
N GLU A 462 -19.10 0.99 13.03
CA GLU A 462 -20.00 1.64 13.97
C GLU A 462 -20.87 2.69 13.25
N GLY A 463 -22.19 2.62 13.41
CA GLY A 463 -23.11 3.58 12.81
C GLY A 463 -23.38 3.39 11.30
N HIS A 464 -22.90 2.31 10.69
CA HIS A 464 -23.16 1.95 9.29
C HIS A 464 -23.77 0.56 9.17
N ASP A 465 -24.54 0.32 8.11
CA ASP A 465 -24.98 -1.02 7.75
C ASP A 465 -23.79 -1.88 7.31
N ASP A 466 -23.88 -3.19 7.56
CA ASP A 466 -22.90 -4.16 7.11
C ASP A 466 -22.81 -4.19 5.59
N VAL A 467 -21.58 -4.21 5.06
CA VAL A 467 -21.33 -4.50 3.65
C VAL A 467 -20.97 -5.97 3.50
N VAL A 468 -21.72 -6.70 2.67
CA VAL A 468 -21.58 -8.14 2.50
C VAL A 468 -21.33 -8.49 1.03
N GLN A 469 -20.30 -9.29 0.79
CA GLN A 469 -20.05 -9.94 -0.50
C GLN A 469 -20.16 -11.46 -0.33
N VAL A 470 -20.84 -12.10 -1.26
CA VAL A 470 -20.98 -13.56 -1.32
C VAL A 470 -20.33 -14.04 -2.60
N VAL A 471 -19.31 -14.89 -2.46
CA VAL A 471 -18.55 -15.47 -3.57
C VAL A 471 -18.90 -16.95 -3.69
N ASP A 472 -19.39 -17.32 -4.87
CA ASP A 472 -19.55 -18.72 -5.27
C ASP A 472 -18.23 -19.28 -5.76
N MET A 473 -17.68 -20.24 -5.02
CA MET A 473 -16.41 -20.91 -5.31
C MET A 473 -16.61 -22.29 -5.96
N THR A 474 -17.81 -22.61 -6.44
CA THR A 474 -18.13 -23.95 -6.98
C THR A 474 -17.21 -24.37 -8.13
N ASN A 475 -16.69 -23.42 -8.91
CA ASN A 475 -15.77 -23.68 -10.02
C ASN A 475 -14.36 -23.14 -9.75
N SER A 476 -14.00 -22.94 -8.47
CA SER A 476 -12.70 -22.38 -8.09
C SER A 476 -11.62 -23.45 -7.89
N GLY A 477 -12.00 -24.72 -7.71
CA GLY A 477 -11.08 -25.85 -7.61
C GLY A 477 -10.49 -26.09 -6.21
N TYR A 478 -10.98 -25.37 -5.19
CA TYR A 478 -10.54 -25.55 -3.79
C TYR A 478 -11.08 -26.82 -3.14
N ASP A 479 -12.01 -27.51 -3.80
CA ASP A 479 -12.65 -28.77 -3.39
C ASP A 479 -12.09 -30.02 -4.10
N GLU A 480 -11.05 -29.89 -4.95
CA GLU A 480 -10.46 -30.99 -5.74
C GLU A 480 -9.77 -32.09 -4.90
N GLY A 481 -9.57 -31.85 -3.60
CA GLY A 481 -8.88 -32.75 -2.67
C GLY A 481 -7.36 -32.56 -2.62
N GLY A 482 -6.77 -32.85 -1.47
CA GLY A 482 -5.35 -32.62 -1.19
C GLY A 482 -4.97 -31.15 -0.93
N ARG A 483 -5.93 -30.22 -1.07
CA ARG A 483 -5.79 -28.81 -0.72
C ARG A 483 -6.11 -28.61 0.76
N TYR A 484 -5.23 -27.93 1.47
CA TYR A 484 -5.35 -27.65 2.89
C TYR A 484 -5.32 -26.13 3.09
N MET A 485 -6.13 -25.65 4.02
CA MET A 485 -6.37 -24.24 4.25
C MET A 485 -5.81 -23.81 5.60
N TYR A 486 -5.49 -22.54 5.68
CA TYR A 486 -5.15 -21.86 6.92
C TYR A 486 -5.45 -20.37 6.78
N PHE A 487 -5.94 -19.77 7.85
CA PHE A 487 -6.11 -18.33 7.94
C PHE A 487 -4.77 -17.62 8.15
N LYS A 488 -4.74 -16.35 7.77
CA LYS A 488 -3.66 -15.40 8.10
C LYS A 488 -4.26 -14.06 8.48
N ALA A 489 -3.62 -13.35 9.41
CA ALA A 489 -4.03 -12.02 9.85
C ALA A 489 -2.82 -11.22 10.36
N GLY A 490 -2.86 -9.90 10.20
CA GLY A 490 -1.76 -9.01 10.57
C GLY A 490 -1.57 -7.94 9.50
N VAL A 491 -0.31 -7.62 9.16
CA VAL A 491 0.01 -6.69 8.07
C VAL A 491 0.95 -7.38 7.08
N TYR A 492 0.43 -7.70 5.91
CA TYR A 492 1.24 -8.13 4.76
C TYR A 492 1.32 -6.98 3.76
N ASN A 493 2.47 -6.31 3.73
CA ASN A 493 2.70 -5.13 2.90
C ASN A 493 2.48 -5.47 1.40
N GLN A 494 2.00 -4.51 0.60
CA GLN A 494 1.83 -4.66 -0.86
C GLN A 494 2.54 -3.54 -1.63
N ASN A 495 3.52 -2.91 -0.98
CA ASN A 495 4.35 -1.85 -1.52
C ASN A 495 5.83 -2.24 -1.40
N ILE A 496 6.51 -2.40 -2.54
CA ILE A 496 7.94 -2.71 -2.62
C ILE A 496 8.74 -1.51 -3.13
N SER A 497 8.08 -0.53 -3.73
CA SER A 497 8.69 0.64 -4.37
C SER A 497 8.83 1.85 -3.43
N GLY A 498 8.11 1.86 -2.31
CA GLY A 498 8.23 2.86 -1.23
C GLY A 498 9.59 2.84 -0.55
N ASP A 499 9.89 3.89 0.21
CA ASP A 499 11.13 4.03 0.97
C ASP A 499 11.27 2.90 1.99
N LEU A 500 12.51 2.45 2.24
CA LEU A 500 12.77 1.20 2.99
C LEU A 500 12.12 1.20 4.38
N ASP A 501 12.15 2.34 5.06
CA ASP A 501 11.64 2.51 6.42
C ASP A 501 10.18 2.99 6.46
N ASP A 502 9.55 3.26 5.32
CA ASP A 502 8.09 3.47 5.27
C ASP A 502 7.39 2.14 5.61
N TYR A 503 6.20 2.22 6.17
CA TYR A 503 5.52 1.06 6.73
C TYR A 503 4.01 1.12 6.62
N ALA A 504 3.37 -0.02 6.84
CA ALA A 504 1.96 -0.11 7.18
C ALA A 504 1.84 -0.64 8.61
N GLN A 505 0.84 -0.16 9.35
CA GLN A 505 0.57 -0.57 10.72
C GLN A 505 -0.93 -0.67 10.98
N ALA A 506 -1.32 -1.74 11.67
CA ALA A 506 -2.67 -1.95 12.15
C ALA A 506 -2.65 -2.42 13.60
N THR A 507 -3.68 -2.04 14.35
CA THR A 507 -3.89 -2.44 15.73
C THR A 507 -5.16 -3.26 15.83
N PHE A 508 -5.06 -4.51 16.27
CA PHE A 508 -6.17 -5.44 16.42
C PHE A 508 -6.72 -5.41 17.85
N TYR A 509 -8.05 -5.43 17.97
CA TYR A 509 -8.81 -5.51 19.20
C TYR A 509 -9.58 -6.83 19.35
N LYS A 510 -9.74 -7.57 18.25
CA LYS A 510 -10.33 -8.91 18.21
C LYS A 510 -9.66 -9.72 17.12
N LEU A 511 -9.39 -11.00 17.37
CA LEU A 511 -8.92 -11.96 16.37
C LEU A 511 -9.34 -13.38 16.77
N ASP A 512 -10.45 -13.85 16.20
CA ASP A 512 -11.01 -15.17 16.49
C ASP A 512 -11.11 -16.01 15.22
N ALA A 513 -10.64 -17.25 15.27
CA ALA A 513 -10.84 -18.24 14.22
C ALA A 513 -11.66 -19.41 14.77
N SER A 514 -12.58 -19.93 13.98
CA SER A 514 -13.41 -21.09 14.37
C SER A 514 -13.67 -22.01 13.19
N HIS A 515 -13.76 -23.32 13.49
CA HIS A 515 -14.00 -24.37 12.51
C HIS A 515 -15.02 -25.37 13.03
N ASP A 516 -15.78 -25.97 12.11
CA ASP A 516 -16.59 -27.12 12.40
C ASP A 516 -15.73 -28.39 12.54
N GLN A 517 -16.29 -29.39 13.21
CA GLN A 517 -15.66 -30.69 13.40
C GLN A 517 -16.34 -31.74 12.52
N TYR A 518 -15.54 -32.69 12.02
CA TYR A 518 -16.05 -33.82 11.27
C TYR A 518 -17.07 -34.62 12.11
N LYS A 519 -18.26 -34.83 11.54
CA LYS A 519 -19.29 -35.70 12.11
C LYS A 519 -19.46 -36.90 11.18
N ALA A 520 -19.13 -38.09 11.66
CA ALA A 520 -19.43 -39.32 10.93
C ALA A 520 -20.94 -39.40 10.70
N LYS A 521 -21.33 -39.63 9.44
CA LYS A 521 -22.74 -39.86 9.08
C LYS A 521 -23.23 -41.23 9.54
#